data_AF-A0A2U3N596-F1
#
_entry.id   AF-A0A2U3N596-F1
#
_cell.length_a   1.000
_cell.length_b   1.000
_cell.length_c   1.000
_cell.angle_alpha   90.00
_cell.angle_beta   90.00
_cell.angle_gamma   90.00
#
_symmetry.space_group_name_H-M   'P 1'
#
loop_
_entity.id
_entity.type
_entity.pdbx_description
1 polymer ?
#
loop_
_entity_poly.entity_id
_entity_poly.type
_entity_poly.pdbx_seq_one_letter_code
_entity_poly.pdbx_strand_id
1 'polypeptide(L)'
;MIPTLALAFLGGLLAGNAIPHFVRGITRQRYPNAWGGGPVPNVVAGWAGLVLAAVTLHAAFHGREPLWPFCATALGVLLIGLFHAGPGAFGRR
;
A
#
# COMPACT_ATOMS: atom_id res chain seq x y z
N MET A 1 -10.33 1.89 19.68
CA MET A 1 -10.12 0.54 19.11
C MET A 1 -10.51 0.47 17.64
N ILE A 2 -11.78 0.69 17.26
CA ILE A 2 -12.19 0.68 15.83
C ILE A 2 -11.36 1.65 14.95
N PRO A 3 -11.14 2.93 15.32
CA PRO A 3 -10.33 3.84 14.51
C PRO A 3 -8.88 3.37 14.35
N THR A 4 -8.33 2.72 15.38
CA THR A 4 -6.99 2.16 15.38
C THR A 4 -6.86 1.03 14.36
N LEU A 5 -7.82 0.10 14.35
CA LEU A 5 -7.82 -1.02 13.40
C LEU A 5 -8.05 -0.54 11.98
N ALA A 6 -8.92 0.45 11.78
CA ALA A 6 -9.15 1.06 10.48
C ALA A 6 -7.89 1.73 9.92
N LEU A 7 -7.18 2.51 10.74
CA LEU A 7 -5.90 3.13 10.35
C LEU A 7 -4.81 2.08 10.09
N ALA A 8 -4.71 1.05 10.94
CA ALA A 8 -3.73 -0.01 10.75
C ALA A 8 -3.98 -0.81 9.46
N PHE A 9 -5.24 -1.15 9.19
CA PHE A 9 -5.68 -1.80 7.96
C PHE A 9 -5.40 -0.93 6.72
N LEU A 10 -5.77 0.36 6.78
CA LEU A 10 -5.50 1.32 5.72
C LEU A 10 -3.99 1.49 5.47
N GLY A 11 -3.18 1.55 6.53
CA GLY A 11 -1.73 1.61 6.42
C GLY A 11 -1.15 0.39 5.69
N GLY A 12 -1.67 -0.80 5.98
CA GLY A 12 -1.31 -2.03 5.26
C GLY A 12 -1.72 -2.00 3.78
N LEU A 13 -2.96 -1.58 3.48
CA LEU A 13 -3.43 -1.40 2.10
C LEU A 13 -2.55 -0.42 1.32
N LEU A 14 -2.26 0.75 1.90
CA LEU A 14 -1.43 1.79 1.28
C LEU A 14 -0.01 1.28 1.02
N ALA A 15 0.60 0.62 2.00
CA ALA A 15 1.94 0.04 1.85
C ALA A 15 1.96 -0.99 0.72
N GLY A 16 1.04 -1.97 0.74
CA GLY A 16 0.95 -3.00 -0.27
C GLY A 16 0.66 -2.45 -1.67
N ASN A 17 -0.21 -1.44 -1.78
CA ASN A 17 -0.52 -0.77 -3.05
C ASN A 17 0.68 0.01 -3.61
N ALA A 18 1.51 0.59 -2.74
CA ALA A 18 2.63 1.42 -3.13
C ALA A 18 3.82 0.61 -3.70
N ILE A 19 4.01 -0.63 -3.24
CA ILE A 19 5.12 -1.50 -3.64
C ILE A 19 5.25 -1.65 -5.17
N PRO A 20 4.22 -2.07 -5.92
CA PRO A 20 4.38 -2.28 -7.36
C PRO A 20 4.72 -0.97 -8.10
N HIS A 21 4.14 0.17 -7.70
CA HIS A 21 4.53 1.46 -8.28
C HIS A 21 6.01 1.78 -8.00
N PHE A 22 6.44 1.67 -6.74
CA PHE A 22 7.81 2.00 -6.37
C PHE A 22 8.82 1.10 -7.07
N VAL A 23 8.62 -0.23 -7.00
CA VAL A 23 9.51 -1.23 -7.61
C VAL A 23 9.57 -1.07 -9.12
N ARG A 24 8.43 -0.93 -9.81
CA ARG A 24 8.41 -0.75 -11.27
C ARG A 24 9.06 0.57 -11.67
N GLY A 25 8.85 1.63 -10.89
CA GLY A 25 9.49 2.92 -11.09
C GLY A 25 11.02 2.84 -11.03
N ILE A 26 11.58 2.30 -9.93
CA ILE A 26 13.04 2.23 -9.74
C ILE A 26 13.73 1.23 -10.69
N THR A 27 12.98 0.24 -11.19
CA THR A 27 13.46 -0.73 -12.20
C THR A 27 13.25 -0.27 -13.64
N ARG A 28 12.80 0.97 -13.87
CA ARG A 28 12.50 1.55 -15.20
C ARG A 28 11.48 0.74 -16.01
N GLN A 29 10.54 0.09 -15.35
CA GLN A 29 9.45 -0.64 -15.97
C GLN A 29 8.17 0.18 -15.97
N ARG A 30 7.37 0.04 -17.02
CA ARG A 30 6.05 0.69 -17.06
C ARG A 30 5.09 -0.01 -16.11
N TYR A 31 4.23 0.77 -15.47
CA TYR A 31 3.16 0.28 -14.60
C TYR A 31 2.00 1.28 -14.62
N PRO A 32 0.73 0.85 -14.64
CA PRO A 32 -0.42 1.75 -14.68
C PRO A 32 -0.38 2.76 -13.54
N ASN A 33 -0.63 4.02 -13.85
CA ASN A 33 -0.57 5.13 -12.90
C ASN A 33 -1.44 6.29 -13.41
N ALA A 34 -2.11 6.99 -12.50
CA ALA A 34 -3.00 8.12 -12.82
C ALA A 34 -2.28 9.27 -13.56
N TRP A 35 -0.99 9.47 -13.31
CA TRP A 35 -0.17 10.52 -13.93
C TRP A 35 0.68 10.03 -15.11
N GLY A 36 0.35 8.84 -15.65
CA GLY A 36 1.05 8.22 -16.77
C GLY A 36 1.97 7.08 -16.33
N GLY A 37 1.99 5.98 -17.09
CA GLY A 37 2.63 4.73 -16.67
C GLY A 37 4.16 4.68 -16.77
N GLY A 38 4.84 5.82 -16.85
CA GLY A 38 6.30 5.92 -16.97
C GLY A 38 7.03 5.63 -15.64
N PRO A 39 8.37 5.46 -15.67
CA PRO A 39 9.15 5.16 -14.46
C PRO A 39 9.05 6.23 -13.37
N VAL A 40 9.23 7.51 -13.71
CA VAL A 40 9.24 8.61 -12.73
C VAL A 40 7.89 8.78 -12.03
N PRO A 41 6.73 8.86 -12.72
CA PRO A 41 5.43 8.90 -12.05
C PRO A 41 5.19 7.71 -11.11
N ASN A 42 5.71 6.53 -11.46
CA ASN A 42 5.60 5.34 -10.62
C ASN A 42 6.49 5.39 -9.38
N VAL A 43 7.73 5.91 -9.49
CA VAL A 43 8.56 6.16 -8.30
C VAL A 43 7.85 7.14 -7.37
N VAL A 44 7.35 8.26 -7.89
CA VAL A 44 6.69 9.30 -7.08
C VAL A 44 5.42 8.76 -6.42
N ALA A 45 4.57 8.04 -7.16
CA ALA A 45 3.35 7.46 -6.61
C ALA A 45 3.64 6.39 -5.55
N GLY A 46 4.60 5.50 -5.81
CA GLY A 46 5.03 4.49 -4.85
C GLY A 46 5.63 5.12 -3.60
N TRP A 47 6.51 6.10 -3.75
CA TRP A 47 7.08 6.84 -2.62
C TRP A 47 6.01 7.55 -1.78
N ALA A 48 5.10 8.30 -2.42
CA ALA A 48 4.02 8.99 -1.74
C ALA A 48 3.11 8.00 -0.98
N GLY A 49 2.78 6.87 -1.61
CA GLY A 49 1.99 5.81 -0.96
C GLY A 49 2.68 5.21 0.26
N LEU A 50 4.00 4.98 0.20
CA LEU A 50 4.79 4.52 1.35
C LEU A 50 4.85 5.56 2.48
N VAL A 51 4.99 6.84 2.15
CA VAL A 51 4.92 7.94 3.15
C VAL A 51 3.56 7.97 3.83
N LEU A 52 2.47 7.91 3.06
CA LEU A 52 1.12 7.86 3.62
C LEU A 52 0.92 6.62 4.49
N ALA A 53 1.40 5.45 4.07
CA ALA A 53 1.35 4.25 4.88
C ALA A 53 2.09 4.44 6.22
N ALA A 54 3.30 5.01 6.20
CA ALA A 54 4.08 5.27 7.41
C ALA A 54 3.37 6.22 8.38
N VAL A 55 2.78 7.32 7.88
CA VAL A 55 1.98 8.25 8.69
C VAL A 55 0.77 7.55 9.32
N THR A 56 0.06 6.75 8.52
CA THR A 56 -1.16 6.06 8.97
C THR A 56 -0.83 4.99 10.03
N LEU A 57 0.25 4.23 9.82
CA LEU A 57 0.73 3.22 10.77
C LEU A 57 1.28 3.86 12.04
N HIS A 58 2.03 4.96 11.95
CA HIS A 58 2.47 5.69 13.14
C HIS A 58 1.27 6.10 14.00
N ALA A 59 0.26 6.71 13.38
CA ALA A 59 -0.97 7.09 14.06
C ALA A 59 -1.72 5.89 14.66
N ALA A 60 -1.70 4.71 14.02
CA ALA A 60 -2.35 3.50 14.51
C ALA A 60 -1.62 2.87 15.72
N PHE A 61 -0.29 2.81 15.71
CA PHE A 61 0.47 2.12 16.75
C PHE A 61 0.85 3.01 17.95
N HIS A 62 0.76 4.34 17.82
CA HIS A 62 1.18 5.27 18.87
C HIS A 62 0.50 5.03 20.23
N GLY A 63 1.27 4.59 21.23
CA GLY A 63 0.83 4.38 22.62
C GLY A 63 -0.18 3.25 22.82
N ARG A 64 -0.21 2.25 21.94
CA ARG A 64 -1.22 1.17 21.97
C ARG A 64 -0.58 -0.22 21.90
N GLU A 65 -1.26 -1.21 22.48
CA GLU A 65 -0.91 -2.63 22.34
C GLU A 65 -0.92 -3.04 20.85
N PRO A 66 0.16 -3.66 20.33
CA PRO A 66 0.39 -3.74 18.89
C PRO A 66 -0.30 -4.93 18.21
N LEU A 67 -0.77 -5.95 18.94
CA LEU A 67 -1.22 -7.21 18.35
C LEU A 67 -2.34 -7.04 17.31
N TRP A 68 -3.45 -6.41 17.71
CA TRP A 68 -4.60 -6.24 16.81
C TRP A 68 -4.36 -5.27 15.65
N PRO A 69 -3.72 -4.10 15.87
CA PRO A 69 -3.25 -3.26 14.78
C PRO A 69 -2.34 -4.01 13.80
N PHE A 70 -1.41 -4.82 14.30
CA PHE A 70 -0.53 -5.64 13.46
C PHE A 70 -1.31 -6.61 12.57
N CYS A 71 -2.26 -7.37 13.14
CA CYS A 71 -3.12 -8.26 12.38
C CYS A 71 -3.92 -7.51 11.31
N ALA A 72 -4.46 -6.33 11.64
CA ALA A 72 -5.18 -5.50 10.68
C ALA A 72 -4.29 -5.00 9.54
N THR A 73 -3.06 -4.55 9.84
CA THR A 73 -2.06 -4.17 8.83
C THR A 73 -1.70 -5.34 7.92
N ALA A 74 -1.41 -6.52 8.49
CA ALA A 74 -1.09 -7.72 7.73
C ALA A 74 -2.23 -8.13 6.78
N LEU A 75 -3.48 -8.05 7.27
CA LEU A 75 -4.66 -8.30 6.45
C LEU A 75 -4.79 -7.28 5.30
N GLY A 76 -4.55 -6.00 5.57
CA GLY A 76 -4.55 -4.96 4.53
C GLY A 76 -3.56 -5.26 3.41
N VAL A 77 -2.30 -5.56 3.77
CA VAL A 77 -1.26 -5.95 2.79
C VAL A 77 -1.67 -7.18 1.98
N LEU A 78 -2.22 -8.21 2.64
CA LEU A 78 -2.66 -9.43 1.97
C LEU A 78 -3.77 -9.14 0.95
N LEU A 79 -4.82 -8.42 1.34
CA LEU A 79 -5.96 -8.16 0.47
C LEU A 79 -5.59 -7.35 -0.77
N ILE A 80 -4.77 -6.31 -0.63
CA ILE A 80 -4.31 -5.55 -1.80
C ILE A 80 -3.35 -6.37 -2.66
N GLY A 81 -2.53 -7.24 -2.05
CA GLY A 81 -1.68 -8.18 -2.78
C GLY A 81 -2.51 -9.16 -3.62
N LEU A 82 -3.57 -9.74 -3.04
CA LEU A 82 -4.50 -10.62 -3.75
C LEU A 82 -5.26 -9.88 -4.85
N PHE A 83 -5.65 -8.62 -4.63
CA PHE A 83 -6.27 -7.78 -5.67
C PHE A 83 -5.34 -7.58 -6.88
N HIS A 84 -4.06 -7.32 -6.63
CA HIS A 84 -3.03 -7.17 -7.67
C HIS A 84 -2.70 -8.49 -8.39
N ALA A 85 -2.64 -9.60 -7.65
CA ALA A 85 -2.38 -10.92 -8.19
C ALA A 85 -3.59 -11.50 -8.95
N GLY A 86 -4.80 -11.05 -8.60
CA GLY A 86 -6.06 -11.47 -9.19
C GLY A 86 -6.56 -10.51 -10.28
N PRO A 87 -7.89 -10.27 -10.35
CA PRO A 87 -8.50 -9.57 -11.49
C PRO A 87 -8.31 -8.04 -11.47
N GLY A 88 -7.83 -7.47 -10.37
CA GLY A 88 -8.11 -6.09 -9.98
C GLY A 88 -7.24 -5.02 -10.63
N ALA A 89 -5.96 -5.31 -10.90
CA ALA A 89 -5.03 -4.30 -11.40
C ALA A 89 -4.85 -4.31 -12.92
N PHE A 90 -5.11 -5.44 -13.58
CA PHE A 90 -4.76 -5.64 -15.00
C PHE A 90 -5.84 -6.33 -15.84
N GLY A 91 -7.03 -6.54 -15.30
CA GLY A 91 -8.04 -7.39 -15.94
C GLY A 91 -7.62 -8.87 -15.95
N ARG A 92 -8.53 -9.75 -16.37
CA ARG A 92 -8.22 -11.18 -16.54
C ARG A 92 -7.23 -11.31 -17.70
N ARG A 93 -6.14 -12.06 -17.49
CA ARG A 93 -5.30 -12.55 -18.59
C ARG A 93 -6.04 -13.59 -19.42
#